data_AF-A0A8T6Y4E3-F1
#
_entry.id   AF-A0A8T6Y4E3-F1
#
_cell.length_a   1.000
_cell.length_b   1.000
_cell.length_c   1.000
_cell.angle_alpha   90.00
_cell.angle_beta   90.00
_cell.angle_gamma   90.00
#
_symmetry.space_group_name_H-M   'P 1'
#
loop_
_entity.id
_entity.type
_entity.pdbx_description
1 polymer ?
#
loop_
_entity_poly.entity_id
_entity_poly.type
_entity_poly.pdbx_seq_one_letter_code
_entity_poly.pdbx_strand_id
1 'polypeptide(L)'
;VYLVVLSVTDAAGLSDTDEVTVTVQDTTPPVTIVTFNPDMPVDRKFNEIVQVLFNVDDSGGGQVELNYRINGAVWEKVIGGLSLSFGGDLQYGDGSYEIEYYAKDAAGNAEELRTIPEFLVDATPPTFTNMDPPVSPYVTTEETYVISGKTEPGSTLTINDATVTVGTDGSFSHEVELDLGDNAYYLRAVDQVGHTGDHTVIIKREKYENGETEPESNLLLYGVLGAVVLVVIVLLFFFLVMRKDRGEDL
;
A
#
# COMPACT_ATOMS: atom_id res chain seq x y z
N VAL A 1 -51.74 17.25 -13.94
CA VAL A 1 -53.13 16.78 -14.21
C VAL A 1 -54.02 18.00 -14.25
N TYR A 2 -54.78 18.19 -15.32
CA TYR A 2 -55.71 19.29 -15.50
C TYR A 2 -57.13 18.73 -15.54
N LEU A 3 -58.01 19.28 -14.70
CA LEU A 3 -59.43 19.00 -14.76
C LEU A 3 -60.08 20.02 -15.68
N VAL A 4 -60.64 19.57 -16.79
CA VAL A 4 -61.41 20.41 -17.70
C VAL A 4 -62.87 20.19 -17.37
N VAL A 5 -63.53 21.24 -16.90
CA VAL A 5 -64.97 21.24 -16.60
C VAL A 5 -65.68 21.95 -17.74
N LEU A 6 -66.52 21.22 -18.48
CA LEU A 6 -67.47 21.80 -19.41
C LEU A 6 -68.70 22.23 -18.61
N SER A 7 -69.11 23.49 -18.71
CA SER A 7 -70.37 23.96 -18.16
C SER A 7 -71.27 24.46 -19.30
N VAL A 8 -72.48 23.95 -19.38
CA VAL A 8 -73.49 24.38 -20.35
C VAL A 8 -74.63 25.01 -19.58
N THR A 9 -75.03 26.22 -19.95
CA THR A 9 -76.18 26.92 -19.34
C THR A 9 -77.19 27.27 -20.43
N ASP A 10 -78.47 26.98 -20.21
CA ASP A 10 -79.54 27.35 -21.13
C ASP A 10 -79.97 28.83 -20.97
N ALA A 11 -80.84 29.31 -21.86
CA ALA A 11 -81.36 30.68 -21.82
C ALA A 11 -82.22 30.99 -20.58
N ALA A 12 -82.67 29.96 -19.84
CA ALA A 12 -83.39 30.11 -18.58
C ALA A 12 -82.44 30.15 -17.36
N GLY A 13 -81.13 29.99 -17.57
CA GLY A 13 -80.12 30.00 -16.52
C GLY A 13 -79.91 28.66 -15.83
N LEU A 14 -80.47 27.56 -16.36
CA LEU A 14 -80.22 26.21 -15.85
C LEU A 14 -78.91 25.68 -16.43
N SER A 15 -78.03 25.19 -15.58
CA SER A 15 -76.72 24.70 -15.99
C SER A 15 -76.52 23.21 -15.71
N ASP A 16 -75.72 22.56 -16.55
CA ASP A 16 -75.17 21.23 -16.34
C ASP A 16 -73.65 21.26 -16.53
N THR A 17 -72.95 20.30 -15.96
CA THR A 17 -71.49 20.20 -16.07
C THR A 17 -71.04 18.79 -16.39
N ASP A 18 -69.98 18.68 -17.18
CA ASP A 18 -69.25 17.43 -17.43
C ASP A 18 -67.76 17.65 -17.20
N GLU A 19 -67.04 16.60 -16.79
CA GLU A 19 -65.63 16.69 -16.45
C GLU A 19 -64.79 15.71 -17.26
N VAL A 20 -63.66 16.20 -17.77
CA VAL A 20 -62.61 15.35 -18.34
C VAL A 20 -61.27 15.66 -17.68
N THR A 21 -60.55 14.60 -17.32
CA THR A 21 -59.19 14.72 -16.79
C THR A 21 -58.19 14.62 -17.92
N VAL A 22 -57.28 15.60 -18.01
CA VAL A 22 -56.16 15.62 -18.96
C VAL A 22 -54.86 15.48 -18.18
N THR A 23 -54.07 14.46 -18.46
CA THR A 23 -52.71 14.31 -17.92
C THR A 23 -51.69 14.87 -18.91
N VAL A 24 -50.67 15.55 -18.40
CA VAL A 24 -49.47 15.87 -19.19
C VAL A 24 -48.47 14.78 -18.86
N GLN A 25 -48.03 14.07 -19.89
CA GLN A 25 -47.01 13.05 -19.74
C GLN A 25 -45.66 13.73 -19.59
N ASP A 26 -44.89 13.25 -18.61
CA ASP A 26 -43.49 13.63 -18.49
C ASP A 26 -42.68 13.03 -19.65
N THR A 27 -41.87 13.89 -20.27
CA THR A 27 -41.04 13.55 -21.43
C THR A 27 -39.58 13.96 -21.21
N THR A 28 -39.24 14.48 -20.02
CA THR A 28 -37.88 14.93 -19.72
C THR A 28 -37.12 13.81 -19.02
N PRO A 29 -36.00 13.34 -19.59
CA PRO A 29 -35.10 12.47 -18.86
C PRO A 29 -34.55 13.13 -17.58
N PRO A 30 -34.28 12.35 -16.54
CA PRO A 30 -33.54 12.83 -15.38
C PRO A 30 -32.10 13.23 -15.75
N VAL A 31 -31.43 13.98 -14.87
CA VAL A 31 -30.03 14.38 -15.01
C VAL A 31 -29.26 14.01 -13.75
N THR A 32 -28.22 13.20 -13.90
CA THR A 32 -27.31 12.87 -12.79
C THR A 32 -26.06 13.75 -12.81
N ILE A 33 -25.78 14.44 -11.71
CA ILE A 33 -24.56 15.22 -11.47
C ILE A 33 -23.66 14.44 -10.51
N VAL A 34 -22.41 14.20 -10.92
CA VAL A 34 -21.43 13.49 -10.09
C VAL A 34 -20.37 14.45 -9.57
N THR A 35 -20.09 14.39 -8.27
CA THR A 35 -19.02 15.15 -7.62
C THR A 35 -18.10 14.22 -6.83
N PHE A 36 -16.81 14.53 -6.84
CA PHE A 36 -15.80 13.82 -6.06
C PHE A 36 -15.39 14.68 -4.86
N ASN A 37 -15.01 14.03 -3.76
CA ASN A 37 -14.35 14.67 -2.64
C ASN A 37 -13.24 13.74 -2.12
N PRO A 38 -11.95 14.10 -2.31
CA PRO A 38 -11.46 15.33 -2.96
C PRO A 38 -11.78 15.39 -4.46
N ASP A 39 -11.64 16.58 -5.07
CA ASP A 39 -11.82 16.75 -6.52
C ASP A 39 -10.87 15.84 -7.31
N MET A 40 -11.33 15.37 -8.48
CA MET A 40 -10.55 14.43 -9.30
C MET A 40 -9.21 15.02 -9.75
N PRO A 41 -8.07 14.40 -9.37
CA PRO A 41 -6.76 14.86 -9.80
C PRO A 41 -6.53 14.58 -11.28
N VAL A 42 -5.61 15.34 -11.90
CA VAL A 42 -5.35 15.28 -13.35
C VAL A 42 -4.87 13.90 -13.81
N ASP A 43 -4.10 13.22 -12.98
CA ASP A 43 -3.58 11.87 -13.21
C ASP A 43 -4.54 10.76 -12.72
N ARG A 44 -5.68 11.14 -12.13
CA ARG A 44 -6.71 10.26 -11.57
C ARG A 44 -6.20 9.30 -10.49
N LYS A 45 -5.17 9.70 -9.74
CA LYS A 45 -4.67 8.95 -8.60
C LYS A 45 -4.99 9.69 -7.32
N PHE A 46 -5.83 9.09 -6.50
CA PHE A 46 -6.12 9.58 -5.17
C PHE A 46 -5.19 8.91 -4.16
N ASN A 47 -4.60 9.72 -3.28
CA ASN A 47 -3.77 9.31 -2.16
C ASN A 47 -4.52 9.47 -0.81
N GLU A 48 -5.84 9.37 -0.84
CA GLU A 48 -6.72 9.49 0.33
C GLU A 48 -8.07 8.85 0.04
N ILE A 49 -8.91 8.75 1.06
CA ILE A 49 -10.28 8.25 0.90
C ILE A 49 -11.06 9.18 -0.03
N VAL A 50 -11.76 8.59 -0.99
CA VAL A 50 -12.56 9.33 -1.98
C VAL A 50 -14.04 9.10 -1.75
N GLN A 51 -14.82 10.18 -1.70
CA GLN A 51 -16.27 10.11 -1.76
C GLN A 51 -16.76 10.52 -3.14
N VAL A 52 -17.63 9.71 -3.73
CA VAL A 52 -18.28 9.97 -5.02
C VAL A 52 -19.78 10.11 -4.78
N LEU A 53 -20.29 11.32 -4.98
CA LEU A 53 -21.69 11.65 -4.78
C LEU A 53 -22.40 11.82 -6.12
N PHE A 54 -23.48 11.05 -6.31
CA PHE A 54 -24.39 11.13 -7.44
C PHE A 54 -25.66 11.86 -6.99
N ASN A 55 -25.86 13.08 -7.49
CA ASN A 55 -27.08 13.85 -7.29
C ASN A 55 -27.95 13.72 -8.53
N VAL A 56 -29.12 13.11 -8.39
CA VAL A 56 -30.06 12.92 -9.48
C VAL A 56 -31.16 13.95 -9.37
N ASP A 57 -31.33 14.76 -10.42
CA ASP A 57 -32.37 15.79 -10.52
C ASP A 57 -33.31 15.46 -11.68
N ASP A 58 -34.59 15.79 -11.53
CA ASP A 58 -35.60 15.62 -12.57
C ASP A 58 -36.70 16.68 -12.44
N SER A 59 -36.94 17.39 -13.55
CA SER A 59 -37.98 18.42 -13.63
C SER A 59 -39.39 17.86 -13.83
N GLY A 60 -39.51 16.61 -14.29
CA GLY A 60 -40.78 15.91 -14.50
C GLY A 60 -41.48 15.53 -13.20
N GLY A 61 -40.69 15.32 -12.15
CA GLY A 61 -41.13 15.01 -10.80
C GLY A 61 -41.53 13.54 -10.66
N GLY A 62 -41.35 13.01 -9.45
CA GLY A 62 -41.58 11.59 -9.16
C GLY A 62 -40.33 10.90 -8.66
N GLN A 63 -40.38 9.57 -8.55
CA GLN A 63 -39.21 8.79 -8.15
C GLN A 63 -38.32 8.56 -9.37
N VAL A 64 -37.04 8.87 -9.20
CA VAL A 64 -36.00 8.57 -10.20
C VAL A 64 -35.15 7.41 -9.70
N GLU A 65 -34.86 6.50 -10.61
CA GLU A 65 -34.06 5.32 -10.39
C GLU A 65 -32.66 5.52 -10.99
N LEU A 66 -31.64 5.56 -10.15
CA LEU A 66 -30.24 5.52 -10.58
C LEU A 66 -29.79 4.06 -10.70
N ASN A 67 -29.33 3.69 -11.88
CA ASN A 67 -28.67 2.42 -12.15
C ASN A 67 -27.16 2.67 -12.26
N TYR A 68 -26.36 1.91 -11.54
CA TYR A 68 -24.90 2.02 -11.58
C TYR A 68 -24.22 0.65 -11.52
N ARG A 69 -22.98 0.56 -12.00
CA ARG A 69 -22.11 -0.59 -11.76
C ARG A 69 -20.66 -0.14 -11.65
N ILE A 70 -19.88 -0.90 -10.91
CA ILE A 70 -18.46 -0.63 -10.67
C ILE A 70 -17.66 -1.77 -11.30
N ASN A 71 -16.62 -1.46 -12.06
CA ASN A 71 -15.71 -2.42 -12.67
C ASN A 71 -16.43 -3.50 -13.50
N GLY A 72 -17.46 -3.11 -14.24
CA GLY A 72 -18.25 -4.02 -15.08
C GLY A 72 -19.07 -5.06 -14.30
N ALA A 73 -19.27 -4.87 -12.99
CA ALA A 73 -20.11 -5.75 -12.17
C ALA A 73 -21.58 -5.73 -12.60
N VAL A 74 -22.41 -6.51 -11.90
CA VAL A 74 -23.86 -6.49 -12.10
C VAL A 74 -24.41 -5.10 -11.77
N TRP A 75 -25.36 -4.64 -12.57
CA TRP A 75 -26.07 -3.38 -12.34
C TRP A 75 -26.79 -3.38 -10.99
N GLU A 76 -26.48 -2.38 -10.18
CA GLU A 76 -27.18 -2.04 -8.94
C GLU A 76 -28.12 -0.87 -9.15
N LYS A 77 -29.12 -0.78 -8.28
CA LYS A 77 -30.23 0.16 -8.38
C LYS A 77 -30.48 0.87 -7.07
N VAL A 78 -30.66 2.19 -7.13
CA VAL A 78 -31.07 3.01 -5.99
C VAL A 78 -32.10 4.07 -6.44
N ILE A 79 -32.97 4.47 -5.53
CA ILE A 79 -33.94 5.55 -5.77
C ILE A 79 -33.32 6.87 -5.29
N GLY A 80 -33.27 7.87 -6.17
CA GLY A 80 -32.64 9.17 -5.91
C GLY A 80 -31.11 9.13 -6.04
N GLY A 81 -30.43 9.85 -5.15
CA GLY A 81 -28.97 9.96 -5.17
C GLY A 81 -28.23 8.81 -4.48
N LEU A 82 -26.91 8.76 -4.69
CA LEU A 82 -26.00 7.74 -4.16
C LEU A 82 -24.71 8.39 -3.64
N SER A 83 -24.17 7.89 -2.54
CA SER A 83 -22.82 8.22 -2.09
C SER A 83 -22.00 6.95 -1.95
N LEU A 84 -20.85 6.89 -2.63
CA LEU A 84 -19.89 5.79 -2.58
C LEU A 84 -18.60 6.29 -1.93
N SER A 85 -17.95 5.46 -1.13
CA SER A 85 -16.66 5.78 -0.52
C SER A 85 -15.62 4.71 -0.88
N PHE A 86 -14.44 5.16 -1.31
CA PHE A 86 -13.33 4.35 -1.79
C PHE A 86 -12.06 4.57 -0.94
N GLY A 87 -11.25 3.53 -0.77
CA GLY A 87 -9.94 3.57 -0.14
C GLY A 87 -9.86 2.87 1.23
N GLY A 88 -8.67 2.37 1.58
CA GLY A 88 -8.36 1.73 2.85
C GLY A 88 -9.23 0.50 3.15
N ASP A 89 -9.72 0.41 4.39
CA ASP A 89 -10.56 -0.69 4.88
C ASP A 89 -12.07 -0.49 4.59
N LEU A 90 -12.43 0.38 3.64
CA LEU A 90 -13.83 0.61 3.26
C LEU A 90 -14.40 -0.52 2.40
N GLN A 91 -15.72 -0.48 2.15
CA GLN A 91 -16.41 -1.46 1.29
C GLN A 91 -15.74 -1.58 -0.09
N TYR A 92 -15.34 -0.44 -0.65
CA TYR A 92 -14.47 -0.36 -1.81
C TYR A 92 -13.10 0.10 -1.28
N GLY A 93 -12.19 -0.82 -1.03
CA GLY A 93 -10.88 -0.49 -0.47
C GLY A 93 -9.95 0.20 -1.47
N ASP A 94 -8.64 0.07 -1.30
CA ASP A 94 -7.69 0.54 -2.32
C ASP A 94 -7.81 -0.27 -3.60
N GLY A 95 -7.64 0.39 -4.75
CA GLY A 95 -7.73 -0.27 -6.05
C GLY A 95 -8.04 0.67 -7.22
N SER A 96 -8.26 0.05 -8.38
CA SER A 96 -8.68 0.73 -9.61
C SER A 96 -10.19 0.63 -9.80
N TYR A 97 -10.81 1.74 -10.17
CA TYR A 97 -12.26 1.86 -10.26
C TYR A 97 -12.71 2.54 -11.56
N GLU A 98 -13.66 1.92 -12.24
CA GLU A 98 -14.45 2.49 -13.33
C GLU A 98 -15.93 2.39 -12.93
N ILE A 99 -16.70 3.46 -13.16
CA ILE A 99 -18.12 3.50 -12.78
C ILE A 99 -18.96 3.85 -14.00
N GLU A 100 -19.93 3.00 -14.31
CA GLU A 100 -20.94 3.27 -15.34
C GLU A 100 -22.29 3.52 -14.67
N TYR A 101 -23.04 4.50 -15.17
CA TYR A 101 -24.31 4.88 -14.58
C TYR A 101 -25.28 5.51 -15.59
N TYR A 102 -26.57 5.38 -15.29
CA TYR A 102 -27.66 6.14 -15.93
C TYR A 102 -28.89 6.17 -15.00
N ALA A 103 -29.63 7.26 -15.04
CA ALA A 103 -30.90 7.41 -14.35
C ALA A 103 -32.12 7.21 -15.27
N LYS A 104 -33.22 6.72 -14.71
CA LYS A 104 -34.52 6.55 -15.37
C LYS A 104 -35.66 6.97 -14.44
N ASP A 105 -36.60 7.75 -14.94
CA ASP A 105 -37.78 8.17 -14.19
C ASP A 105 -38.92 7.12 -14.22
N ALA A 106 -39.99 7.39 -13.47
CA ALA A 106 -41.18 6.55 -13.43
C ALA A 106 -42.03 6.58 -14.71
N ALA A 107 -41.91 7.63 -15.53
CA ALA A 107 -42.58 7.76 -16.82
C ALA A 107 -41.87 6.97 -17.95
N GLY A 108 -40.65 6.50 -17.69
CA GLY A 108 -39.83 5.70 -18.58
C GLY A 108 -38.76 6.48 -19.32
N ASN A 109 -38.59 7.79 -19.10
CA ASN A 109 -37.52 8.56 -19.72
C ASN A 109 -36.20 8.25 -19.01
N ALA A 110 -35.12 8.16 -19.77
CA ALA A 110 -33.79 7.79 -19.26
C ALA A 110 -32.71 8.68 -19.85
N GLU A 111 -31.70 9.03 -19.05
CA GLU A 111 -30.49 9.67 -19.56
C GLU A 111 -29.63 8.68 -20.34
N GLU A 112 -28.71 9.21 -21.14
CA GLU A 112 -27.70 8.39 -21.80
C GLU A 112 -26.76 7.74 -20.77
N LEU A 113 -26.26 6.55 -21.11
CA LEU A 113 -25.24 5.86 -20.33
C LEU A 113 -23.98 6.73 -20.22
N ARG A 114 -23.52 6.95 -18.99
CA ARG A 114 -22.29 7.69 -18.69
C ARG A 114 -21.26 6.77 -18.04
N THR A 115 -20.00 7.09 -18.28
CA THR A 115 -18.85 6.39 -17.72
C THR A 115 -17.94 7.39 -17.05
N ILE A 116 -17.69 7.16 -15.76
CA ILE A 116 -16.54 7.70 -15.04
C ILE A 116 -15.38 6.78 -15.42
N PRO A 117 -14.41 7.27 -16.20
CA PRO A 117 -13.31 6.43 -16.64
C PRO A 117 -12.41 6.05 -15.47
N GLU A 118 -11.57 5.05 -15.68
CA GLU A 118 -10.68 4.49 -14.66
C GLU A 118 -9.95 5.56 -13.82
N PHE A 119 -10.01 5.40 -12.50
CA PHE A 119 -9.26 6.15 -11.48
C PHE A 119 -8.71 5.19 -10.42
N LEU A 120 -7.57 5.52 -9.83
CA LEU A 120 -6.90 4.74 -8.80
C LEU A 120 -7.10 5.41 -7.45
N VAL A 121 -7.44 4.62 -6.44
CA VAL A 121 -7.49 5.03 -5.04
C VAL A 121 -6.52 4.19 -4.26
N ASP A 122 -5.62 4.86 -3.57
CA ASP A 122 -4.76 4.27 -2.56
C ASP A 122 -4.78 5.22 -1.37
N ALA A 123 -5.31 4.79 -0.24
CA ALA A 123 -5.41 5.58 0.99
C ALA A 123 -4.60 4.96 2.14
N THR A 124 -3.78 3.94 1.85
CA THR A 124 -3.08 3.15 2.87
C THR A 124 -1.58 3.39 2.78
N PRO A 125 -0.95 3.94 3.83
CA PRO A 125 0.50 4.05 3.85
C PRO A 125 1.20 2.68 3.85
N PRO A 126 2.41 2.59 3.27
CA PRO A 126 3.18 1.35 3.30
C PRO A 126 3.55 1.00 4.75
N THR A 127 3.51 -0.29 5.08
CA THR A 127 3.85 -0.78 6.42
C THR A 127 5.13 -1.60 6.41
N PHE A 128 5.74 -1.82 7.58
CA PHE A 128 6.87 -2.72 7.76
C PHE A 128 6.44 -3.98 8.51
N THR A 129 6.80 -5.15 7.99
CA THR A 129 6.49 -6.46 8.58
C THR A 129 7.70 -7.39 8.50
N ASN A 130 7.68 -8.48 9.28
CA ASN A 130 8.75 -9.49 9.30
C ASN A 130 10.16 -8.92 9.53
N MET A 131 10.28 -7.89 10.37
CA MET A 131 11.53 -7.20 10.65
C MET A 131 12.56 -8.11 11.35
N ASP A 132 13.81 -8.00 10.92
CA ASP A 132 15.02 -8.49 11.58
C ASP A 132 15.98 -7.30 11.79
N PRO A 133 16.35 -6.97 13.05
CA PRO A 133 16.01 -7.71 14.26
C PRO A 133 14.51 -7.62 14.61
N PRO A 134 13.93 -8.65 15.23
CA PRO A 134 12.51 -8.67 15.59
C PRO A 134 12.16 -7.78 16.79
N VAL A 135 13.18 -7.25 17.49
CA VAL A 135 13.04 -6.40 18.66
C VAL A 135 13.96 -5.18 18.54
N SER A 136 13.55 -4.08 19.16
CA SER A 136 14.30 -2.83 19.20
C SER A 136 14.26 -2.28 20.63
N PRO A 137 15.41 -2.14 21.33
CA PRO A 137 16.76 -2.39 20.85
C PRO A 137 17.11 -3.89 20.76
N TYR A 138 17.87 -4.27 19.73
CA TYR A 138 18.53 -5.58 19.61
C TYR A 138 19.98 -5.48 20.08
N VAL A 139 20.47 -6.45 20.84
CA VAL A 139 21.84 -6.43 21.38
C VAL A 139 22.70 -7.45 20.64
N THR A 140 23.89 -7.04 20.20
CA THR A 140 24.88 -7.89 19.53
C THR A 140 26.30 -7.52 19.92
N THR A 141 27.27 -8.39 19.62
CA THR A 141 28.70 -8.09 19.70
C THR A 141 29.35 -7.91 18.32
N GLU A 142 28.63 -8.25 17.25
CA GLU A 142 29.11 -8.16 15.86
C GLU A 142 29.34 -6.70 15.43
N GLU A 143 30.28 -6.48 14.51
CA GLU A 143 30.59 -5.15 13.97
C GLU A 143 29.63 -4.72 12.86
N THR A 144 28.94 -5.67 12.24
CA THR A 144 27.93 -5.43 11.21
C THR A 144 26.64 -6.16 11.56
N TYR A 145 25.55 -5.71 10.95
CA TYR A 145 24.27 -6.38 11.05
C TYR A 145 23.50 -6.25 9.73
N VAL A 146 22.71 -7.26 9.38
CA VAL A 146 21.82 -7.19 8.20
C VAL A 146 20.42 -6.88 8.67
N ILE A 147 19.98 -5.64 8.48
CA ILE A 147 18.58 -5.26 8.69
C ILE A 147 17.78 -5.84 7.53
N SER A 148 16.74 -6.61 7.83
CA SER A 148 15.86 -7.17 6.80
C SER A 148 14.39 -7.09 7.20
N GLY A 149 13.51 -7.24 6.23
CA GLY A 149 12.08 -7.23 6.47
C GLY A 149 11.27 -7.23 5.19
N LYS A 150 10.00 -6.87 5.33
CA LYS A 150 9.09 -6.63 4.23
C LYS A 150 8.43 -5.27 4.36
N THR A 151 8.22 -4.61 3.22
CA THR A 151 7.32 -3.47 3.07
C THR A 151 6.36 -3.72 1.89
N GLU A 152 5.60 -2.70 1.49
CA GLU A 152 4.71 -2.80 0.35
C GLU A 152 5.50 -3.01 -0.97
N PRO A 153 5.11 -4.00 -1.80
CA PRO A 153 5.73 -4.21 -3.11
C PRO A 153 5.65 -2.97 -4.01
N GLY A 154 6.78 -2.61 -4.61
CA GLY A 154 6.85 -1.46 -5.52
C GLY A 154 7.13 -0.12 -4.84
N SER A 155 7.17 -0.07 -3.51
CA SER A 155 7.62 1.09 -2.75
C SER A 155 9.13 1.32 -2.91
N THR A 156 9.53 2.58 -2.81
CA THR A 156 10.94 2.94 -2.59
C THR A 156 11.26 2.86 -1.10
N LEU A 157 12.49 2.47 -0.74
CA LEU A 157 12.93 2.38 0.66
C LEU A 157 14.26 3.09 0.85
N THR A 158 14.38 3.84 1.94
CA THR A 158 15.65 4.38 2.44
C THR A 158 15.94 3.92 3.87
N ILE A 159 17.20 3.62 4.18
CA ILE A 159 17.70 3.39 5.54
C ILE A 159 18.80 4.40 5.83
N ASN A 160 18.58 5.33 6.76
CA ASN A 160 19.48 6.47 7.00
C ASN A 160 19.88 7.17 5.69
N ASP A 161 18.87 7.51 4.87
CA ASP A 161 19.00 8.12 3.54
C ASP A 161 19.63 7.24 2.44
N ALA A 162 20.20 6.09 2.76
CA ALA A 162 20.70 5.14 1.75
C ALA A 162 19.54 4.39 1.09
N THR A 163 19.44 4.43 -0.24
CA THR A 163 18.40 3.69 -0.97
C THR A 163 18.61 2.19 -0.87
N VAL A 164 17.57 1.46 -0.49
CA VAL A 164 17.54 0.00 -0.41
C VAL A 164 16.54 -0.53 -1.42
N THR A 165 16.92 -1.59 -2.13
CA THR A 165 16.04 -2.22 -3.11
C THR A 165 14.94 -3.01 -2.42
N VAL A 166 13.69 -2.76 -2.81
CA VAL A 166 12.54 -3.56 -2.41
C VAL A 166 12.26 -4.58 -3.51
N GLY A 167 12.22 -5.86 -3.14
CA GLY A 167 11.89 -6.96 -4.03
C GLY A 167 10.44 -6.90 -4.50
N THR A 168 10.12 -7.65 -5.56
CA THR A 168 8.74 -7.72 -6.10
C THR A 168 7.73 -8.30 -5.11
N ASP A 169 8.20 -8.97 -4.06
CA ASP A 169 7.39 -9.52 -2.98
C ASP A 169 7.44 -8.66 -1.70
N GLY A 170 7.94 -7.44 -1.82
CA GLY A 170 8.10 -6.48 -0.71
C GLY A 170 9.32 -6.72 0.17
N SER A 171 10.11 -7.77 -0.05
CA SER A 171 11.28 -8.07 0.79
C SER A 171 12.42 -7.07 0.60
N PHE A 172 13.15 -6.79 1.66
CA PHE A 172 14.37 -5.99 1.61
C PHE A 172 15.42 -6.54 2.59
N SER A 173 16.69 -6.29 2.28
CA SER A 173 17.80 -6.49 3.21
C SER A 173 18.89 -5.45 2.97
N HIS A 174 19.56 -5.03 4.03
CA HIS A 174 20.63 -4.05 3.98
C HIS A 174 21.63 -4.30 5.12
N GLU A 175 22.90 -4.46 4.78
CA GLU A 175 23.98 -4.55 5.75
C GLU A 175 24.36 -3.15 6.26
N VAL A 176 24.53 -3.03 7.57
CA VAL A 176 24.91 -1.80 8.26
C VAL A 176 26.12 -2.05 9.17
N GLU A 177 26.97 -1.04 9.29
CA GLU A 177 28.09 -1.03 10.24
C GLU A 177 27.63 -0.48 11.60
N LEU A 178 28.17 -1.06 12.69
CA LEU A 178 27.81 -0.77 14.07
C LEU A 178 28.97 -0.16 14.87
N ASP A 179 28.74 1.04 15.39
CA ASP A 179 29.56 1.63 16.44
C ASP A 179 29.25 0.98 17.80
N LEU A 180 30.20 1.00 18.73
CA LEU A 180 29.93 0.57 20.10
C LEU A 180 28.84 1.44 20.75
N GLY A 181 27.88 0.80 21.42
CA GLY A 181 26.70 1.47 22.00
C GLY A 181 25.49 1.37 21.07
N ASP A 182 24.57 2.32 21.21
CA ASP A 182 23.30 2.33 20.48
C ASP A 182 23.47 2.91 19.07
N ASN A 183 23.06 2.16 18.05
CA ASN A 183 23.00 2.58 16.65
C ASN A 183 21.53 2.67 16.24
N ALA A 184 21.10 3.81 15.69
CA ALA A 184 19.74 4.01 15.22
C ALA A 184 19.68 4.04 13.69
N TYR A 185 18.76 3.27 13.12
CA TYR A 185 18.49 3.21 11.69
C TYR A 185 17.04 3.60 11.41
N TYR A 186 16.87 4.66 10.64
CA TYR A 186 15.57 5.19 10.23
C TYR A 186 15.21 4.64 8.85
N LEU A 187 14.17 3.80 8.83
CA LEU A 187 13.61 3.24 7.62
C LEU A 187 12.45 4.12 7.17
N ARG A 188 12.42 4.50 5.89
CA ARG A 188 11.30 5.21 5.27
C ARG A 188 10.94 4.54 3.95
N ALA A 189 9.74 3.99 3.87
CA ALA A 189 9.15 3.47 2.65
C ALA A 189 8.22 4.55 2.04
N VAL A 190 8.26 4.70 0.71
CA VAL A 190 7.33 5.58 -0.03
C VAL A 190 6.69 4.76 -1.14
N ASP A 191 5.36 4.68 -1.14
CA ASP A 191 4.58 3.93 -2.14
C ASP A 191 4.49 4.67 -3.50
N GLN A 192 3.62 4.17 -4.39
CA GLN A 192 3.47 4.69 -5.75
C GLN A 192 2.63 5.97 -5.86
N VAL A 193 1.86 6.30 -4.81
CA VAL A 193 1.03 7.53 -4.72
C VAL A 193 1.60 8.56 -3.75
N GLY A 194 2.74 8.24 -3.12
CA GLY A 194 3.53 9.12 -2.29
C GLY A 194 3.26 9.02 -0.79
N HIS A 195 2.50 8.04 -0.29
CA HIS A 195 2.43 7.88 1.17
C HIS A 195 3.76 7.40 1.72
N THR A 196 4.01 7.77 2.97
CA THR A 196 5.23 7.40 3.69
C THR A 196 4.90 6.49 4.86
N GLY A 197 5.65 5.39 4.98
CA GLY A 197 5.72 4.55 6.16
C GLY A 197 7.10 4.68 6.80
N ASP A 198 7.16 4.95 8.10
CA ASP A 198 8.41 5.10 8.84
C ASP A 198 8.58 3.98 9.87
N HIS A 199 9.82 3.51 10.06
CA HIS A 199 10.18 2.56 11.11
C HIS A 199 11.57 2.88 11.67
N THR A 200 11.85 2.48 12.92
CA THR A 200 13.15 2.71 13.56
C THR A 200 13.66 1.43 14.20
N VAL A 201 14.85 1.02 13.77
CA VAL A 201 15.58 -0.10 14.34
C VAL A 201 16.72 0.45 15.20
N ILE A 202 16.80 0.02 16.45
CA ILE A 202 17.93 0.32 17.34
C ILE A 202 18.73 -0.97 17.53
N ILE A 203 20.02 -0.94 17.24
CA ILE A 203 20.95 -2.04 17.47
C ILE A 203 22.04 -1.57 18.41
N LYS A 204 22.12 -2.20 19.57
CA LYS A 204 23.16 -1.94 20.56
C LYS A 204 24.31 -2.92 20.37
N ARG A 205 25.47 -2.42 19.97
CA ARG A 205 26.71 -3.21 19.95
C ARG A 205 27.41 -3.12 21.30
N GLU A 206 27.60 -4.26 21.95
CA GLU A 206 28.35 -4.37 23.20
C GLU A 206 29.76 -4.93 22.95
N LYS A 207 30.66 -4.70 23.91
CA LYS A 207 32.00 -5.33 23.89
C LYS A 207 31.88 -6.78 24.34
N TYR A 208 32.77 -7.65 23.85
CA TYR A 208 32.92 -9.00 24.40
C TYR A 208 33.21 -8.95 25.91
N GLU A 209 32.31 -9.50 26.73
CA GLU A 209 32.56 -9.71 28.15
C GLU A 209 33.48 -10.94 28.33
N ASN A 210 34.78 -10.67 28.48
CA ASN A 210 35.79 -11.46 29.22
C ASN A 210 37.23 -11.34 28.67
N GLY A 211 37.64 -10.23 28.06
CA GLY A 211 39.06 -10.04 27.70
C GLY A 211 39.64 -11.10 26.74
N GLU A 212 38.79 -11.94 26.15
CA GLU A 212 39.11 -12.78 25.01
C GLU A 212 39.06 -11.84 23.81
N THR A 213 40.24 -11.52 23.29
CA THR A 213 40.42 -10.77 22.05
C THR A 213 39.63 -11.43 20.93
N GLU A 214 39.19 -10.63 19.96
CA GLU A 214 38.56 -11.10 18.72
C GLU A 214 39.25 -12.36 18.16
N PRO A 215 38.50 -13.29 17.53
CA PRO A 215 39.07 -14.50 16.92
C PRO A 215 40.14 -14.22 15.83
N GLU A 216 40.33 -12.97 15.43
CA GLU A 216 41.24 -12.51 14.38
C GLU A 216 42.74 -12.47 14.75
N SER A 217 43.21 -12.91 15.93
CA SER A 217 44.64 -12.76 16.29
C SER A 217 45.38 -13.94 16.92
N ASN A 218 44.95 -15.18 16.68
CA ASN A 218 45.75 -16.37 17.08
C ASN A 218 46.89 -16.75 16.10
N LEU A 219 47.21 -15.92 15.10
CA LEU A 219 48.30 -16.21 14.15
C LEU A 219 49.69 -16.24 14.83
N LEU A 220 49.88 -15.49 15.91
CA LEU A 220 51.15 -15.45 16.65
C LEU A 220 51.39 -16.72 17.49
N LEU A 221 50.34 -17.35 18.01
CA LEU A 221 50.48 -18.56 18.83
C LEU A 221 50.88 -19.77 17.98
N TYR A 222 50.29 -19.92 16.79
CA TYR A 222 50.71 -20.95 15.82
C TYR A 222 52.09 -20.65 15.21
N GLY A 223 52.46 -19.38 15.03
CA GLY A 223 53.80 -18.99 14.58
C GLY A 223 54.90 -19.38 15.56
N VAL A 224 54.70 -19.15 16.86
CA VAL A 224 55.66 -19.54 17.90
C VAL A 224 55.70 -21.06 18.07
N LEU A 225 54.56 -21.76 18.08
CA LEU A 225 54.51 -23.22 18.17
C LEU A 225 55.16 -23.90 16.94
N GLY A 226 54.90 -23.37 15.73
CA GLY A 226 55.50 -23.85 14.48
C GLY A 226 57.01 -23.64 14.42
N ALA A 227 57.52 -22.49 14.89
CA ALA A 227 58.96 -22.23 14.96
C ALA A 227 59.68 -23.16 15.95
N VAL A 228 59.09 -23.44 17.12
CA VAL A 228 59.66 -24.37 18.11
C VAL A 228 59.70 -25.80 17.57
N VAL A 229 58.63 -26.27 16.92
CA VAL A 229 58.60 -27.61 16.29
C VAL A 229 59.65 -27.73 15.18
N LEU A 230 59.84 -26.70 14.35
CA LEU A 230 60.86 -26.70 13.29
C LEU A 230 62.28 -26.79 13.87
N VAL A 231 62.58 -26.03 14.93
CA VAL A 231 63.91 -26.08 15.60
C VAL A 231 64.16 -27.47 16.21
N VAL A 232 63.15 -28.08 16.83
CA VAL A 232 63.28 -29.44 17.38
C VAL A 232 63.52 -30.47 16.28
N ILE A 233 62.83 -30.36 15.13
CA ILE A 233 63.05 -31.25 13.98
C ILE A 233 64.47 -31.07 13.40
N VAL A 234 64.94 -29.83 13.26
CA VAL A 234 66.31 -29.56 12.78
C VAL A 234 67.35 -30.10 13.75
N LEU A 235 67.16 -29.92 15.06
CA LEU A 235 68.07 -30.46 16.08
C LEU A 235 68.06 -31.99 16.10
N LEU A 236 66.90 -32.63 15.96
CA LEU A 236 66.79 -34.09 15.84
C LEU A 236 67.46 -34.62 14.56
N PHE A 237 67.29 -33.91 13.44
CA PHE A 237 67.96 -34.26 12.18
C PHE A 237 69.48 -34.16 12.32
N PHE A 238 70.00 -33.06 12.87
CA PHE A 238 71.43 -32.91 13.16
C PHE A 238 71.94 -33.97 14.13
N PHE A 239 71.18 -34.29 15.18
CA PHE A 239 71.56 -35.34 16.13
C PHE A 239 71.62 -36.72 15.46
N LEU A 240 70.67 -37.05 14.59
CA LEU A 240 70.67 -38.31 13.83
C LEU A 240 71.81 -38.39 12.81
N VAL A 241 72.12 -37.29 12.12
CA VAL A 241 73.26 -37.20 11.19
C VAL A 241 74.59 -37.35 11.95
N MET A 242 74.78 -36.63 13.06
CA MET A 242 75.99 -36.77 13.88
C MET A 242 76.13 -38.15 14.53
N ARG A 243 75.03 -38.85 14.81
CA ARG A 243 75.08 -40.22 15.33
C ARG A 243 75.44 -41.24 14.25
N LYS A 244 75.09 -40.97 12.98
CA LYS A 244 75.51 -41.78 11.83
C LYS A 244 77.01 -41.63 11.57
N ASP A 245 77.56 -40.43 11.70
CA ASP A 245 78.99 -40.17 11.45
C ASP A 245 79.92 -40.67 12.59
N ARG A 246 79.37 -41.00 13.77
CA ARG A 246 80.10 -41.63 14.90
C ARG A 246 79.96 -43.15 14.97
N GLY A 247 79.27 -43.75 13.99
CA GLY A 247 78.95 -45.18 13.97
C GLY A 247 79.85 -46.05 13.08
N GLU A 248 80.98 -45.53 12.62
CA GLU A 248 82.04 -46.33 11.97
C GLU A 248 83.37 -46.00 12.65
N ASP A 249 83.56 -46.53 13.85
CA ASP A 249 84.87 -46.93 14.38
C ASP A 249 84.62 -47.56 15.76
N LEU A 250 84.27 -48.86 15.74
CA LEU A 250 84.64 -49.91 16.70
C LEU A 250 84.12 -51.27 16.17
#